data_AF-A0A3S4MJL1-F1
#
_entry.id   AF-A0A3S4MJL1-F1
#
_cell.length_a   1.000
_cell.length_b   1.000
_cell.length_c   1.000
_cell.angle_alpha   90.00
_cell.angle_beta   90.00
_cell.angle_gamma   90.00
#
_symmetry.space_group_name_H-M   'P 1'
#
loop_
_entity.id
_entity.type
_entity.pdbx_description
1 polymer ?
#
loop_
_entity_poly.entity_id
_entity_poly.type
_entity_poly.pdbx_seq_one_letter_code
_entity_poly.pdbx_strand_id
1 'polypeptide(L)'
;MFLLALSGSACGASLEVDNVQITNINTDIAYDAYLVGWYGTGVLNILAGGNASLTTITTSVIGANEDSEGTVNVLGGTWRLYDSGNNARPLNVGQSGTGTLNIKQKGHVDGGYLRIGSSTGGVGTVNVEGEDSVLTTELFEIGSYGTGSLNITDKGYVTSSIVAIVGYQANSNGKVVVEKGGEWLIKNNDSSIEFQIGNQGTGEATIREGGLITAENTIIGGNATGIGTLNVQDQDSVITVRRLYNGYFGNGKVNISNNGLINNKEYSFVGV
;
A
#
# COMPACT_ATOMS: atom_id res chain seq x y z
N MET A 1 -38.11 4.33 -6.24
CA MET A 1 -37.98 4.76 -4.83
C MET A 1 -36.95 5.87 -4.83
N PHE A 2 -37.37 7.12 -4.64
CA PHE A 2 -36.49 8.29 -4.71
C PHE A 2 -35.63 8.36 -3.45
N LEU A 3 -34.31 8.44 -3.60
CA LEU A 3 -33.36 8.65 -2.52
C LEU A 3 -33.28 10.16 -2.25
N LEU A 4 -33.73 10.61 -1.08
CA LEU A 4 -33.56 11.99 -0.63
C LEU A 4 -32.09 12.23 -0.29
N ALA A 5 -31.47 13.21 -0.93
CA ALA A 5 -30.25 13.84 -0.44
C ALA A 5 -30.63 14.80 0.70
N LEU A 6 -30.25 14.47 1.95
CA LEU A 6 -30.30 15.42 3.06
C LEU A 6 -28.97 16.18 3.11
N SER A 7 -28.99 17.44 2.65
CA SER A 7 -27.98 18.43 2.98
C SER A 7 -28.27 18.98 4.38
N GLY A 8 -27.64 18.39 5.39
CA GLY A 8 -27.63 18.86 6.77
C GLY A 8 -26.20 18.81 7.30
N SER A 9 -25.79 19.83 8.03
CA SER A 9 -24.45 20.05 8.58
C SER A 9 -23.80 18.77 9.10
N ALA A 10 -22.69 18.35 8.47
CA ALA A 10 -22.00 17.10 8.74
C ALA A 10 -21.34 17.09 10.13
N CYS A 11 -22.04 16.57 11.12
CA CYS A 11 -21.39 15.73 12.13
C CYS A 11 -21.20 14.39 11.42
N GLY A 12 -20.05 14.17 10.78
CA GLY A 12 -19.85 13.03 9.89
C GLY A 12 -19.97 11.72 10.66
N ALA A 13 -20.84 10.82 10.22
CA ALA A 13 -20.80 9.43 10.69
C ALA A 13 -19.73 8.68 9.89
N SER A 14 -19.27 7.53 10.41
CA SER A 14 -18.54 6.57 9.59
C SER A 14 -19.47 5.99 8.52
N LEU A 15 -18.95 5.74 7.32
CA LEU A 15 -19.61 4.85 6.37
C LEU A 15 -19.26 3.41 6.74
N GLU A 16 -20.26 2.65 7.17
CA GLU A 16 -20.15 1.21 7.37
C GLU A 16 -20.72 0.48 6.15
N VAL A 17 -19.91 -0.38 5.53
CA VAL A 17 -20.30 -1.29 4.45
C VAL A 17 -19.99 -2.71 4.92
N ASP A 18 -21.01 -3.43 5.36
CA ASP A 18 -20.85 -4.74 6.00
C ASP A 18 -22.08 -5.64 5.80
N ASN A 19 -22.08 -6.87 6.29
CA ASN A 19 -23.20 -7.83 6.16
C ASN A 19 -23.58 -8.10 4.70
N VAL A 20 -22.58 -8.34 3.85
CA VAL A 20 -22.69 -8.60 2.41
C VAL A 20 -23.19 -7.38 1.63
N GLN A 21 -23.12 -6.17 2.22
CA GLN A 21 -23.49 -4.95 1.53
C GLN A 21 -22.51 -4.60 0.41
N ILE A 22 -23.07 -3.98 -0.63
CA ILE A 22 -22.33 -3.36 -1.72
C ILE A 22 -22.78 -1.89 -1.82
N THR A 23 -21.83 -0.98 -1.69
CA THR A 23 -22.07 0.47 -1.76
C THR A 23 -21.31 1.06 -2.94
N ASN A 24 -21.95 1.94 -3.70
CA ASN A 24 -21.33 2.65 -4.81
C ASN A 24 -21.29 4.16 -4.53
N ILE A 25 -20.12 4.76 -4.70
CA ILE A 25 -19.90 6.22 -4.66
C ILE A 25 -19.59 6.67 -6.08
N ASN A 26 -20.42 7.57 -6.61
CA ASN A 26 -20.27 8.19 -7.93
C ASN A 26 -20.48 9.72 -7.89
N THR A 27 -20.41 10.29 -6.69
CA THR A 27 -20.49 11.73 -6.41
C THR A 27 -19.44 12.10 -5.37
N ASP A 28 -19.33 13.40 -5.08
CA ASP A 28 -18.56 13.89 -3.94
C ASP A 28 -19.23 13.49 -2.63
N ILE A 29 -18.47 12.85 -1.74
CA ILE A 29 -18.94 12.51 -0.40
C ILE A 29 -17.78 12.48 0.60
N ALA A 30 -18.08 12.79 1.85
CA ALA A 30 -17.11 12.76 2.92
C ALA A 30 -17.72 12.12 4.18
N TYR A 31 -16.94 11.25 4.83
CA TYR A 31 -17.30 10.53 6.05
C TYR A 31 -16.17 10.63 7.07
N ASP A 32 -16.44 10.35 8.33
CA ASP A 32 -15.41 10.35 9.37
C ASP A 32 -14.40 9.22 9.14
N ALA A 33 -14.91 8.05 8.77
CA ALA A 33 -14.12 6.90 8.35
C ALA A 33 -14.91 6.07 7.33
N TYR A 34 -14.21 5.25 6.57
CA TYR A 34 -14.78 4.19 5.73
C TYR A 34 -14.44 2.86 6.38
N LEU A 35 -15.48 2.13 6.80
CA LEU A 35 -15.38 0.85 7.50
C LEU A 35 -16.00 -0.23 6.62
N VAL A 36 -15.17 -0.98 5.91
CA VAL A 36 -15.62 -1.94 4.89
C VAL A 36 -15.28 -3.36 5.33
N GLY A 37 -16.29 -4.20 5.52
CA GLY A 37 -16.14 -5.55 6.10
C GLY A 37 -15.68 -5.47 7.55
N TRP A 38 -16.54 -4.91 8.43
CA TRP A 38 -16.15 -4.70 9.83
C TRP A 38 -16.27 -5.98 10.66
N TYR A 39 -17.43 -6.63 10.65
CA TYR A 39 -17.67 -7.95 11.27
C TYR A 39 -17.96 -9.06 10.26
N GLY A 40 -18.36 -8.72 9.03
CA GLY A 40 -18.65 -9.68 7.97
C GLY A 40 -18.01 -9.25 6.65
N THR A 41 -18.74 -9.44 5.56
CA THR A 41 -18.28 -9.07 4.21
C THR A 41 -18.82 -7.70 3.80
N GLY A 42 -18.00 -6.86 3.18
CA GLY A 42 -18.46 -5.59 2.61
C GLY A 42 -17.70 -5.21 1.35
N VAL A 43 -18.40 -4.59 0.39
CA VAL A 43 -17.79 -4.11 -0.86
C VAL A 43 -18.14 -2.65 -1.11
N LEU A 44 -17.12 -1.79 -1.18
CA LEU A 44 -17.27 -0.39 -1.56
C LEU A 44 -16.67 -0.16 -2.94
N ASN A 45 -17.46 0.39 -3.87
CA ASN A 45 -16.97 0.82 -5.19
C ASN A 45 -16.97 2.34 -5.27
N ILE A 46 -15.83 2.93 -5.56
CA ILE A 46 -15.67 4.36 -5.85
C ILE A 46 -15.47 4.47 -7.36
N LEU A 47 -16.55 4.81 -8.05
CA LEU A 47 -16.65 4.80 -9.50
C LEU A 47 -16.19 6.14 -10.09
N ALA A 48 -16.01 6.18 -11.41
CA ALA A 48 -15.77 7.43 -12.13
C ALA A 48 -16.77 8.53 -11.75
N GLY A 49 -16.26 9.72 -11.44
CA GLY A 49 -17.03 10.85 -10.90
C GLY A 49 -17.26 10.83 -9.39
N GLY A 50 -16.95 9.73 -8.71
CA GLY A 50 -16.94 9.64 -7.26
C GLY A 50 -15.68 10.23 -6.65
N ASN A 51 -15.84 11.09 -5.64
CA ASN A 51 -14.75 11.64 -4.85
C ASN A 51 -15.06 11.41 -3.37
N ALA A 52 -14.51 10.33 -2.81
CA ALA A 52 -14.65 9.98 -1.40
C ALA A 52 -13.52 10.63 -0.59
N SER A 53 -13.84 11.35 0.47
CA SER A 53 -12.83 11.96 1.37
C SER A 53 -13.16 11.77 2.85
N LEU A 54 -12.26 12.22 3.74
CA LEU A 54 -12.50 12.23 5.19
C LEU A 54 -12.94 13.60 5.70
N THR A 55 -13.80 13.61 6.72
CA THR A 55 -14.15 14.82 7.49
C THR A 55 -13.31 14.99 8.76
N THR A 56 -12.93 13.89 9.40
CA THR A 56 -12.27 13.89 10.73
C THR A 56 -11.03 12.99 10.79
N ILE A 57 -10.57 12.70 12.01
CA ILE A 57 -9.26 12.12 12.30
C ILE A 57 -9.27 10.59 12.47
N THR A 58 -10.38 9.92 12.16
CA THR A 58 -10.53 8.47 12.39
C THR A 58 -9.86 7.62 11.31
N THR A 59 -9.36 6.45 11.73
CA THR A 59 -8.77 5.44 10.83
C THR A 59 -9.85 4.81 9.95
N SER A 60 -9.59 4.73 8.64
CA SER A 60 -10.40 3.93 7.72
C SER A 60 -9.87 2.49 7.65
N VAL A 61 -10.75 1.51 7.50
CA VAL A 61 -10.43 0.09 7.60
C VAL A 61 -11.13 -0.71 6.50
N ILE A 62 -10.38 -1.63 5.89
CA ILE A 62 -10.88 -2.65 4.97
C ILE A 62 -10.56 -4.02 5.58
N GLY A 63 -11.55 -4.80 5.99
CA GLY A 63 -11.38 -6.08 6.69
C GLY A 63 -10.90 -5.89 8.13
N ALA A 64 -11.82 -5.55 9.03
CA ALA A 64 -11.46 -5.05 10.36
C ALA A 64 -11.15 -6.16 11.39
N ASN A 65 -12.10 -7.07 11.62
CA ASN A 65 -12.02 -8.10 12.65
C ASN A 65 -11.65 -9.48 12.08
N GLU A 66 -11.29 -10.42 12.95
CA GLU A 66 -11.07 -11.82 12.55
C GLU A 66 -12.28 -12.36 11.76
N ASP A 67 -12.00 -13.18 10.74
CA ASP A 67 -12.98 -13.76 9.81
C ASP A 67 -13.83 -12.75 8.99
N SER A 68 -13.58 -11.44 9.09
CA SER A 68 -14.23 -10.42 8.25
C SER A 68 -13.50 -10.23 6.91
N GLU A 69 -14.25 -9.78 5.89
CA GLU A 69 -13.73 -9.53 4.55
C GLU A 69 -14.19 -8.17 4.01
N GLY A 70 -13.24 -7.25 3.84
CA GLY A 70 -13.50 -5.97 3.19
C GLY A 70 -12.92 -5.93 1.78
N THR A 71 -13.66 -5.37 0.83
CA THR A 71 -13.13 -5.03 -0.49
C THR A 71 -13.48 -3.59 -0.86
N VAL A 72 -12.47 -2.81 -1.25
CA VAL A 72 -12.67 -1.49 -1.87
C VAL A 72 -12.16 -1.53 -3.30
N ASN A 73 -12.98 -1.09 -4.25
CA ASN A 73 -12.60 -0.92 -5.65
C ASN A 73 -12.67 0.56 -6.02
N VAL A 74 -11.54 1.16 -6.36
CA VAL A 74 -11.46 2.53 -6.90
C VAL A 74 -11.31 2.42 -8.41
N LEU A 75 -12.43 2.63 -9.11
CA LEU A 75 -12.62 2.37 -10.53
C LEU A 75 -12.83 3.70 -11.27
N GLY A 76 -11.74 4.42 -11.50
CA GLY A 76 -11.75 5.76 -12.12
C GLY A 76 -12.24 6.90 -11.23
N GLY A 77 -12.61 6.63 -9.98
CA GLY A 77 -12.90 7.64 -8.96
C GLY A 77 -11.67 8.01 -8.12
N THR A 78 -11.88 8.87 -7.11
CA THR A 78 -10.84 9.31 -6.17
C THR A 78 -11.21 8.95 -4.74
N TRP A 79 -10.25 8.46 -3.97
CA TRP A 79 -10.37 8.28 -2.52
C TRP A 79 -9.23 8.99 -1.78
N ARG A 80 -9.56 9.99 -0.98
CA ARG A 80 -8.58 10.82 -0.26
C ARG A 80 -8.68 10.61 1.26
N LEU A 81 -7.63 10.06 1.84
CA LEU A 81 -7.51 9.74 3.27
C LEU A 81 -6.76 10.86 4.01
N TYR A 82 -7.22 12.09 3.78
CA TYR A 82 -6.77 13.29 4.46
C TYR A 82 -7.99 13.97 5.09
N ASP A 83 -7.83 14.48 6.31
CA ASP A 83 -8.89 15.22 6.97
C ASP A 83 -9.10 16.61 6.35
N SER A 84 -10.11 17.33 6.85
CA SER A 84 -10.43 18.70 6.43
C SER A 84 -9.31 19.71 6.67
N GLY A 85 -8.35 19.40 7.56
CA GLY A 85 -7.14 20.18 7.80
C GLY A 85 -5.96 19.77 6.90
N ASN A 86 -6.18 18.88 5.93
CA ASN A 86 -5.16 18.32 5.03
C ASN A 86 -4.05 17.56 5.78
N ASN A 87 -4.39 16.86 6.85
CA ASN A 87 -3.47 15.95 7.53
C ASN A 87 -3.73 14.52 7.09
N ALA A 88 -2.67 13.78 6.78
CA ALA A 88 -2.75 12.36 6.45
C ALA A 88 -3.40 11.57 7.58
N ARG A 89 -4.29 10.64 7.23
CA ARG A 89 -4.95 9.74 8.17
C ARG A 89 -4.64 8.28 7.87
N PRO A 90 -4.70 7.40 8.88
CA PRO A 90 -4.38 6.00 8.67
C PRO A 90 -5.43 5.28 7.84
N LEU A 91 -4.96 4.41 6.94
CA LEU A 91 -5.74 3.41 6.24
C LEU A 91 -5.15 2.02 6.55
N ASN A 92 -5.97 1.15 7.14
CA ASN A 92 -5.61 -0.25 7.37
C ASN A 92 -6.31 -1.14 6.34
N VAL A 93 -5.53 -1.93 5.60
CA VAL A 93 -6.03 -2.94 4.66
C VAL A 93 -5.69 -4.31 5.23
N GLY A 94 -6.69 -5.06 5.64
CA GLY A 94 -6.55 -6.29 6.42
C GLY A 94 -6.03 -5.98 7.82
N GLN A 95 -6.89 -5.46 8.69
CA GLN A 95 -6.49 -5.13 10.07
C GLN A 95 -6.27 -6.42 10.87
N SER A 96 -7.36 -7.07 11.30
CA SER A 96 -7.33 -8.44 11.83
C SER A 96 -8.05 -9.42 10.92
N GLY A 97 -8.80 -8.92 9.93
CA GLY A 97 -9.47 -9.72 8.89
C GLY A 97 -8.73 -9.72 7.57
N THR A 98 -9.48 -10.02 6.50
CA THR A 98 -8.99 -9.96 5.12
C THR A 98 -9.45 -8.66 4.46
N GLY A 99 -8.51 -7.84 3.98
CA GLY A 99 -8.81 -6.60 3.28
C GLY A 99 -8.20 -6.57 1.89
N THR A 100 -8.99 -6.13 0.91
CA THR A 100 -8.53 -5.93 -0.46
C THR A 100 -8.82 -4.52 -0.94
N LEU A 101 -7.82 -3.81 -1.44
CA LEU A 101 -7.96 -2.54 -2.14
C LEU A 101 -7.51 -2.70 -3.60
N ASN A 102 -8.44 -2.50 -4.53
CA ASN A 102 -8.17 -2.51 -5.96
C ASN A 102 -8.24 -1.08 -6.50
N ILE A 103 -7.19 -0.62 -7.16
CA ILE A 103 -7.10 0.68 -7.81
C ILE A 103 -6.89 0.42 -9.30
N LYS A 104 -7.94 0.64 -10.08
CA LYS A 104 -7.97 0.31 -11.51
C LYS A 104 -8.68 1.39 -12.31
N GLN A 105 -8.59 1.29 -13.64
CA GLN A 105 -9.35 2.16 -14.56
C GLN A 105 -9.12 3.65 -14.29
N LYS A 106 -7.87 4.05 -14.04
CA LYS A 106 -7.49 5.42 -13.68
C LYS A 106 -7.98 5.88 -12.30
N GLY A 107 -8.24 4.92 -11.40
CA GLY A 107 -8.58 5.21 -10.02
C GLY A 107 -7.41 5.87 -9.30
N HIS A 108 -7.71 6.77 -8.37
CA HIS A 108 -6.71 7.46 -7.57
C HIS A 108 -6.98 7.30 -6.07
N VAL A 109 -5.98 6.84 -5.32
CA VAL A 109 -6.04 6.80 -3.86
C VAL A 109 -4.90 7.62 -3.28
N ASP A 110 -5.26 8.56 -2.43
CA ASP A 110 -4.33 9.32 -1.60
C ASP A 110 -4.42 8.80 -0.16
N GLY A 111 -3.64 7.77 0.13
CA GLY A 111 -3.81 6.84 1.25
C GLY A 111 -3.29 7.31 2.61
N GLY A 112 -2.73 8.52 2.72
CA GLY A 112 -2.19 9.03 3.98
C GLY A 112 -1.14 8.08 4.56
N TYR A 113 -1.40 7.47 5.73
CA TYR A 113 -0.55 6.43 6.30
C TYR A 113 -1.14 5.04 6.05
N LEU A 114 -0.56 4.28 5.12
CA LEU A 114 -1.11 3.00 4.67
C LEU A 114 -0.40 1.82 5.32
N ARG A 115 -1.20 0.94 5.94
CA ARG A 115 -0.75 -0.35 6.47
C ARG A 115 -1.50 -1.50 5.83
N ILE A 116 -0.77 -2.49 5.35
CA ILE A 116 -1.32 -3.73 4.78
C ILE A 116 -0.97 -4.90 5.71
N GLY A 117 -1.97 -5.64 6.19
CA GLY A 117 -1.79 -6.64 7.24
C GLY A 117 -1.42 -5.98 8.57
N SER A 118 -2.30 -5.13 9.09
CA SER A 118 -1.97 -4.17 10.16
C SER A 118 -1.92 -4.76 11.58
N SER A 119 -2.51 -5.93 11.80
CA SER A 119 -2.46 -6.66 13.09
C SER A 119 -2.03 -8.11 12.87
N THR A 120 -1.62 -8.79 13.95
CA THR A 120 -1.38 -10.24 13.92
C THR A 120 -2.60 -10.98 13.36
N GLY A 121 -2.38 -11.90 12.42
CA GLY A 121 -3.46 -12.64 11.74
C GLY A 121 -4.12 -11.90 10.59
N GLY A 122 -4.02 -10.56 10.53
CA GLY A 122 -4.57 -9.76 9.44
C GLY A 122 -3.90 -10.02 8.10
N VAL A 123 -4.71 -10.06 7.04
CA VAL A 123 -4.25 -10.30 5.66
C VAL A 123 -4.73 -9.17 4.77
N GLY A 124 -3.80 -8.35 4.29
CA GLY A 124 -4.11 -7.25 3.39
C GLY A 124 -3.56 -7.45 1.99
N THR A 125 -4.29 -7.01 0.98
CA THR A 125 -3.83 -6.94 -0.41
C THR A 125 -4.17 -5.60 -1.02
N VAL A 126 -3.20 -4.96 -1.67
CA VAL A 126 -3.39 -3.75 -2.48
C VAL A 126 -2.93 -4.04 -3.90
N ASN A 127 -3.81 -3.78 -4.87
CA ASN A 127 -3.54 -3.93 -6.30
C ASN A 127 -3.66 -2.57 -6.98
N VAL A 128 -2.60 -2.14 -7.65
CA VAL A 128 -2.57 -0.93 -8.49
C VAL A 128 -2.33 -1.35 -9.92
N GLU A 129 -3.39 -1.38 -10.72
CA GLU A 129 -3.38 -2.00 -12.06
C GLU A 129 -3.88 -1.02 -13.12
N GLY A 130 -3.14 -0.94 -14.21
CA GLY A 130 -3.51 -0.18 -15.39
C GLY A 130 -2.91 1.23 -15.41
N GLU A 131 -2.69 1.72 -16.63
CA GLU A 131 -2.18 3.07 -16.90
C GLU A 131 -3.07 4.13 -16.24
N ASP A 132 -2.43 5.13 -15.64
CA ASP A 132 -3.02 6.21 -14.84
C ASP A 132 -3.74 5.77 -13.53
N SER A 133 -3.69 4.49 -13.13
CA SER A 133 -4.10 4.07 -11.79
C SER A 133 -3.01 4.41 -10.79
N VAL A 134 -3.35 5.19 -9.74
CA VAL A 134 -2.35 5.80 -8.86
C VAL A 134 -2.65 5.57 -7.39
N LEU A 135 -1.63 5.18 -6.63
CA LEU A 135 -1.62 5.21 -5.17
C LEU A 135 -0.53 6.15 -4.66
N THR A 136 -0.92 7.18 -3.90
CA THR A 136 0.01 8.03 -3.14
C THR A 136 -0.14 7.74 -1.65
N THR A 137 0.97 7.69 -0.91
CA THR A 137 0.96 7.52 0.55
C THR A 137 2.22 8.15 1.15
N GLU A 138 2.20 8.48 2.43
CA GLU A 138 3.35 9.03 3.13
C GLU A 138 4.18 7.91 3.77
N LEU A 139 3.62 7.27 4.80
CA LEU A 139 4.16 6.06 5.43
C LEU A 139 3.51 4.84 4.82
N PHE A 140 4.32 3.88 4.40
CA PHE A 140 3.82 2.65 3.79
C PHE A 140 4.42 1.40 4.42
N GLU A 141 3.59 0.63 5.14
CA GLU A 141 3.97 -0.63 5.77
C GLU A 141 3.23 -1.80 5.09
N ILE A 142 3.97 -2.68 4.41
CA ILE A 142 3.44 -3.87 3.75
C ILE A 142 3.82 -5.10 4.57
N GLY A 143 2.84 -5.76 5.19
CA GLY A 143 3.08 -6.75 6.23
C GLY A 143 3.55 -6.06 7.50
N SER A 144 2.67 -5.28 8.13
CA SER A 144 3.03 -4.52 9.33
C SER A 144 3.22 -5.44 10.53
N TYR A 145 2.14 -6.09 10.99
CA TYR A 145 2.15 -7.11 12.05
C TYR A 145 1.65 -8.46 11.53
N GLY A 146 0.86 -8.46 10.46
CA GLY A 146 0.32 -9.63 9.79
C GLY A 146 0.97 -9.89 8.43
N THR A 147 0.14 -10.30 7.46
CA THR A 147 0.57 -10.54 6.08
C THR A 147 0.05 -9.44 5.17
N GLY A 148 0.93 -8.82 4.39
CA GLY A 148 0.56 -7.79 3.44
C GLY A 148 1.16 -8.02 2.06
N SER A 149 0.36 -7.76 1.02
CA SER A 149 0.80 -7.82 -0.37
C SER A 149 0.50 -6.53 -1.11
N LEU A 150 1.48 -6.02 -1.86
CA LEU A 150 1.31 -4.95 -2.84
C LEU A 150 1.64 -5.49 -4.23
N ASN A 151 0.74 -5.30 -5.18
CA ASN A 151 0.96 -5.61 -6.60
C ASN A 151 0.80 -4.34 -7.42
N ILE A 152 1.80 -4.02 -8.23
CA ILE A 152 1.80 -2.88 -9.15
C ILE A 152 2.02 -3.44 -10.55
N THR A 153 0.99 -3.38 -11.39
CA THR A 153 0.98 -4.05 -12.68
C THR A 153 0.46 -3.14 -13.78
N ASP A 154 0.76 -3.48 -15.03
CA ASP A 154 0.16 -2.90 -16.23
C ASP A 154 0.25 -1.37 -16.26
N LYS A 155 1.42 -0.83 -15.91
CA LYS A 155 1.73 0.61 -15.75
C LYS A 155 1.00 1.34 -14.61
N GLY A 156 0.51 0.62 -13.61
CA GLY A 156 0.09 1.23 -12.35
C GLY A 156 1.26 1.98 -11.68
N TYR A 157 0.95 3.06 -10.95
CA TYR A 157 1.96 3.95 -10.38
C TYR A 157 1.75 4.17 -8.89
N VAL A 158 2.80 3.97 -8.08
CA VAL A 158 2.77 4.16 -6.63
C VAL A 158 3.85 5.15 -6.19
N THR A 159 3.52 6.01 -5.23
CA THR A 159 4.52 6.86 -4.56
C THR A 159 4.43 6.79 -3.04
N SER A 160 5.57 6.75 -2.37
CA SER A 160 5.69 6.85 -0.90
C SER A 160 6.77 7.85 -0.46
N SER A 161 6.53 8.64 0.59
CA SER A 161 7.32 9.86 0.89
C SER A 161 7.84 10.04 2.33
N ILE A 162 7.62 9.10 3.25
CA ILE A 162 8.26 9.14 4.59
C ILE A 162 9.15 7.91 4.79
N VAL A 163 8.55 6.73 4.68
CA VAL A 163 9.24 5.45 4.83
C VAL A 163 8.43 4.38 4.11
N ALA A 164 9.12 3.41 3.51
CA ALA A 164 8.49 2.22 2.94
C ALA A 164 9.12 0.98 3.59
N ILE A 165 8.30 0.13 4.21
CA ILE A 165 8.76 -1.06 4.93
C ILE A 165 7.98 -2.27 4.45
N VAL A 166 8.69 -3.33 4.06
CA VAL A 166 8.13 -4.63 3.66
C VAL A 166 8.54 -5.65 4.71
N GLY A 167 7.59 -6.17 5.49
CA GLY A 167 7.85 -7.04 6.65
C GLY A 167 8.39 -6.24 7.83
N TYR A 168 7.51 -5.46 8.48
CA TYR A 168 7.91 -4.51 9.53
C TYR A 168 8.24 -5.20 10.85
N GLN A 169 7.28 -5.85 11.50
CA GLN A 169 7.43 -6.42 12.83
C GLN A 169 7.87 -7.89 12.81
N ALA A 170 8.37 -8.40 13.93
CA ALA A 170 8.70 -9.81 14.06
C ALA A 170 7.48 -10.71 13.72
N ASN A 171 7.71 -11.79 12.98
CA ASN A 171 6.69 -12.72 12.45
C ASN A 171 5.72 -12.13 11.41
N SER A 172 5.86 -10.86 11.01
CA SER A 172 5.12 -10.29 9.88
C SER A 172 5.69 -10.75 8.53
N ASN A 173 4.84 -10.75 7.49
CA ASN A 173 5.23 -11.14 6.14
C ASN A 173 4.77 -10.07 5.14
N GLY A 174 5.71 -9.36 4.53
CA GLY A 174 5.46 -8.39 3.48
C GLY A 174 5.89 -8.92 2.12
N LYS A 175 5.05 -8.72 1.10
CA LYS A 175 5.37 -9.05 -0.28
C LYS A 175 5.04 -7.89 -1.22
N VAL A 176 5.97 -7.57 -2.11
CA VAL A 176 5.78 -6.59 -3.18
C VAL A 176 6.12 -7.24 -4.51
N VAL A 177 5.25 -7.03 -5.50
CA VAL A 177 5.50 -7.39 -6.90
C VAL A 177 5.29 -6.15 -7.76
N VAL A 178 6.30 -5.80 -8.55
CA VAL A 178 6.25 -4.73 -9.55
C VAL A 178 6.55 -5.34 -10.91
N GLU A 179 5.56 -5.35 -11.79
CA GLU A 179 5.64 -6.04 -13.08
C GLU A 179 4.90 -5.33 -14.20
N LYS A 180 5.15 -5.74 -15.45
CA LYS A 180 4.43 -5.27 -16.64
C LYS A 180 4.44 -3.74 -16.77
N GLY A 181 5.61 -3.15 -16.56
CA GLY A 181 5.80 -1.69 -16.59
C GLY A 181 5.18 -0.93 -15.41
N GLY A 182 4.71 -1.61 -14.36
CA GLY A 182 4.33 -0.96 -13.11
C GLY A 182 5.52 -0.23 -12.47
N GLU A 183 5.25 0.82 -11.71
CA GLU A 183 6.29 1.66 -11.12
C GLU A 183 6.03 2.01 -9.65
N TRP A 184 7.09 2.01 -8.84
CA TRP A 184 7.06 2.52 -7.48
C TRP A 184 8.19 3.52 -7.23
N LEU A 185 7.81 4.77 -6.91
CA LEU A 185 8.72 5.83 -6.49
C LEU A 185 8.70 6.02 -4.97
N ILE A 186 9.80 5.66 -4.32
CA ILE A 186 10.02 5.82 -2.88
C ILE A 186 10.99 6.99 -2.68
N LYS A 187 10.44 8.19 -2.52
CA LYS A 187 11.24 9.41 -2.47
C LYS A 187 10.54 10.52 -1.70
N ASN A 188 11.34 11.36 -1.04
CA ASN A 188 10.92 12.66 -0.53
C ASN A 188 12.03 13.70 -0.75
N ASN A 189 11.83 14.89 -0.16
CA ASN A 189 12.79 15.99 -0.26
C ASN A 189 13.99 15.85 0.70
N ASP A 190 13.99 14.86 1.58
CA ASP A 190 15.05 14.62 2.57
C ASP A 190 15.78 13.31 2.23
N SER A 191 17.10 13.32 2.12
CA SER A 191 17.86 12.10 1.78
C SER A 191 17.92 11.07 2.94
N SER A 192 16.95 11.10 3.84
CA SER A 192 16.79 10.20 4.98
C SER A 192 15.75 9.10 4.77
N ILE A 193 14.92 9.15 3.71
CA ILE A 193 13.93 8.10 3.47
C ILE A 193 14.60 6.75 3.20
N GLU A 194 14.09 5.73 3.89
CA GLU A 194 14.55 4.36 3.79
C GLU A 194 13.46 3.49 3.16
N PHE A 195 13.88 2.70 2.18
CA PHE A 195 13.14 1.53 1.73
C PHE A 195 13.72 0.30 2.42
N GLN A 196 12.92 -0.38 3.24
CA GLN A 196 13.38 -1.52 4.01
C GLN A 196 12.65 -2.79 3.58
N ILE A 197 13.42 -3.84 3.28
CA ILE A 197 12.91 -5.17 2.93
C ILE A 197 13.35 -6.14 4.02
N GLY A 198 12.39 -6.63 4.80
CA GLY A 198 12.60 -7.43 6.00
C GLY A 198 13.21 -6.61 7.11
N ASN A 199 12.42 -5.77 7.80
CA ASN A 199 12.88 -4.98 8.94
C ASN A 199 13.12 -5.88 10.16
N GLN A 200 12.07 -6.27 10.89
CA GLN A 200 12.14 -7.32 11.91
C GLN A 200 11.42 -8.61 11.47
N GLY A 201 10.58 -8.53 10.44
CA GLY A 201 9.85 -9.64 9.84
C GLY A 201 10.50 -10.14 8.55
N THR A 202 9.71 -10.88 7.77
CA THR A 202 10.11 -11.35 6.44
C THR A 202 9.56 -10.40 5.39
N GLY A 203 10.44 -9.84 4.56
CA GLY A 203 10.08 -9.00 3.44
C GLY A 203 10.60 -9.55 2.12
N GLU A 204 9.77 -9.52 1.09
CA GLU A 204 10.15 -9.86 -0.27
C GLU A 204 9.69 -8.78 -1.24
N ALA A 205 10.62 -8.28 -2.07
CA ALA A 205 10.29 -7.41 -3.20
C ALA A 205 10.76 -8.07 -4.50
N THR A 206 9.85 -8.21 -5.46
CA THR A 206 10.14 -8.77 -6.79
C THR A 206 9.84 -7.75 -7.87
N ILE A 207 10.81 -7.52 -8.74
CA ILE A 207 10.72 -6.64 -9.89
C ILE A 207 10.98 -7.48 -11.13
N ARG A 208 10.00 -7.51 -12.04
CA ARG A 208 10.02 -8.39 -13.22
C ARG A 208 9.27 -7.82 -14.40
N GLU A 209 9.41 -8.43 -15.58
CA GLU A 209 8.62 -8.07 -16.77
C GLU A 209 8.58 -6.55 -17.04
N GLY A 210 9.72 -5.85 -16.94
CA GLY A 210 9.81 -4.40 -17.16
C GLY A 210 9.33 -3.51 -16.01
N GLY A 211 9.04 -4.06 -14.83
CA GLY A 211 8.69 -3.28 -13.63
C GLY A 211 9.84 -2.39 -13.13
N LEU A 212 9.51 -1.27 -12.49
CA LEU A 212 10.48 -0.27 -12.05
C LEU A 212 10.30 0.12 -10.58
N ILE A 213 11.39 0.16 -9.81
CA ILE A 213 11.42 0.78 -8.49
C ILE A 213 12.49 1.86 -8.48
N THR A 214 12.18 3.05 -7.97
CA THR A 214 13.18 4.06 -7.61
C THR A 214 13.09 4.33 -6.12
N ALA A 215 14.20 4.18 -5.41
CA ALA A 215 14.28 4.39 -3.97
C ALA A 215 15.51 5.21 -3.59
N GLU A 216 15.51 5.74 -2.38
CA GLU A 216 16.69 6.39 -1.79
C GLU A 216 17.60 5.33 -1.13
N ASN A 217 17.82 5.39 0.19
CA ASN A 217 18.57 4.35 0.87
C ASN A 217 17.72 3.07 0.93
N THR A 218 18.27 1.95 0.47
CA THR A 218 17.58 0.65 0.51
C THR A 218 18.31 -0.31 1.42
N ILE A 219 17.59 -0.88 2.39
CA ILE A 219 18.10 -1.79 3.41
C ILE A 219 17.39 -3.15 3.26
N ILE A 220 18.16 -4.22 3.21
CA ILE A 220 17.65 -5.60 3.08
C ILE A 220 18.13 -6.39 4.30
N GLY A 221 17.22 -6.92 5.11
CA GLY A 221 17.55 -7.50 6.42
C GLY A 221 17.93 -6.41 7.42
N GLY A 222 16.96 -5.58 7.80
CA GLY A 222 17.18 -4.31 8.50
C GLY A 222 17.50 -4.41 9.99
N ASN A 223 16.98 -5.41 10.71
CA ASN A 223 17.28 -5.67 12.13
C ASN A 223 17.69 -7.13 12.35
N ALA A 224 18.15 -7.47 13.56
CA ALA A 224 18.71 -8.79 13.91
C ALA A 224 17.83 -10.00 13.52
N THR A 225 16.50 -9.87 13.54
CA THR A 225 15.55 -10.93 13.14
C THR A 225 15.04 -10.79 11.71
N GLY A 226 15.34 -9.67 11.05
CA GLY A 226 14.82 -9.34 9.73
C GLY A 226 15.36 -10.27 8.65
N ILE A 227 14.47 -10.72 7.77
CA ILE A 227 14.80 -11.52 6.60
C ILE A 227 14.30 -10.77 5.37
N GLY A 228 15.23 -10.22 4.59
CA GLY A 228 14.91 -9.46 3.38
C GLY A 228 15.33 -10.20 2.12
N THR A 229 14.46 -10.25 1.12
CA THR A 229 14.80 -10.74 -0.22
C THR A 229 14.41 -9.72 -1.29
N LEU A 230 15.37 -9.31 -2.11
CA LEU A 230 15.15 -8.51 -3.31
C LEU A 230 15.42 -9.38 -4.54
N ASN A 231 14.42 -9.53 -5.41
CA ASN A 231 14.53 -10.20 -6.69
C ASN A 231 14.39 -9.18 -7.83
N VAL A 232 15.37 -9.10 -8.72
CA VAL A 232 15.30 -8.30 -9.94
C VAL A 232 15.56 -9.21 -11.13
N GLN A 233 14.53 -9.43 -11.93
CA GLN A 233 14.55 -10.42 -13.00
C GLN A 233 14.02 -9.83 -14.29
N ASP A 234 14.46 -10.40 -15.41
CA ASP A 234 14.00 -10.08 -16.76
C ASP A 234 14.51 -8.74 -17.29
N GLN A 235 14.56 -8.64 -18.62
CA GLN A 235 15.04 -7.45 -19.31
C GLN A 235 14.17 -6.24 -18.95
N ASP A 236 14.80 -5.08 -18.82
CA ASP A 236 14.18 -3.78 -18.50
C ASP A 236 13.54 -3.67 -17.11
N SER A 237 13.65 -4.70 -16.28
CA SER A 237 13.31 -4.62 -14.86
C SER A 237 14.45 -3.98 -14.08
N VAL A 238 14.14 -2.84 -13.44
CA VAL A 238 15.16 -1.99 -12.82
C VAL A 238 14.74 -1.60 -11.41
N ILE A 239 15.70 -1.67 -10.48
CA ILE A 239 15.66 -0.85 -9.27
C ILE A 239 16.79 0.18 -9.31
N THR A 240 16.45 1.44 -9.11
CA THR A 240 17.43 2.52 -8.94
C THR A 240 17.43 2.97 -7.50
N VAL A 241 18.57 2.87 -6.82
CA VAL A 241 18.74 3.24 -5.40
C VAL A 241 19.83 4.29 -5.24
N ARG A 242 19.78 5.07 -4.16
CA ARG A 242 20.92 5.94 -3.81
C ARG A 242 22.04 5.13 -3.20
N ARG A 243 21.72 4.32 -2.19
CA ARG A 243 22.63 3.37 -1.53
C ARG A 243 21.93 2.06 -1.27
N LEU A 244 22.68 0.97 -1.27
CA LEU A 244 22.18 -0.38 -0.96
C LEU A 244 22.93 -0.97 0.22
N TYR A 245 22.18 -1.46 1.21
CA TYR A 245 22.68 -2.19 2.37
C TYR A 245 22.05 -3.57 2.38
N ASN A 246 22.82 -4.62 2.09
CA ASN A 246 22.33 -6.00 2.09
C ASN A 246 22.90 -6.77 3.29
N GLY A 247 22.00 -7.24 4.15
CA GLY A 247 22.31 -7.87 5.43
C GLY A 247 22.76 -6.87 6.48
N TYR A 248 22.07 -5.73 6.63
CA TYR A 248 22.59 -4.63 7.49
C TYR A 248 22.79 -5.04 8.96
N PHE A 249 21.76 -5.65 9.54
CA PHE A 249 21.84 -6.32 10.85
C PHE A 249 21.21 -7.71 10.84
N GLY A 250 20.38 -8.00 9.84
CA GLY A 250 19.69 -9.28 9.65
C GLY A 250 20.17 -10.03 8.43
N ASN A 251 19.31 -10.92 7.91
CA ASN A 251 19.62 -11.76 6.76
C ASN A 251 19.09 -11.11 5.47
N GLY A 252 19.99 -10.57 4.66
CA GLY A 252 19.63 -9.98 3.36
C GLY A 252 20.05 -10.87 2.18
N LYS A 253 19.15 -11.04 1.22
CA LYS A 253 19.39 -11.75 -0.05
C LYS A 253 19.03 -10.86 -1.23
N VAL A 254 19.93 -10.77 -2.20
CA VAL A 254 19.68 -10.11 -3.50
C VAL A 254 19.87 -11.14 -4.60
N ASN A 255 18.85 -11.28 -5.46
CA ASN A 255 18.88 -12.15 -6.63
C ASN A 255 18.70 -11.30 -7.88
N ILE A 256 19.63 -11.44 -8.83
CA ILE A 256 19.55 -10.81 -10.15
C ILE A 256 19.57 -11.93 -11.19
N SER A 257 18.61 -11.92 -12.11
CA SER A 257 18.51 -12.94 -13.17
C SER A 257 17.94 -12.37 -14.47
N ASN A 258 18.11 -13.09 -15.58
CA ASN A 258 17.51 -12.76 -16.88
C ASN A 258 17.68 -11.29 -17.34
N ASN A 259 18.83 -10.67 -17.08
CA ASN A 259 19.14 -9.26 -17.38
C ASN A 259 18.41 -8.19 -16.55
N GLY A 260 17.86 -8.55 -15.39
CA GLY A 260 17.43 -7.56 -14.40
C GLY A 260 18.59 -6.65 -13.94
N LEU A 261 18.28 -5.41 -13.57
CA LEU A 261 19.30 -4.38 -13.29
C LEU A 261 19.10 -3.69 -11.95
N ILE A 262 20.19 -3.57 -11.19
CA ILE A 262 20.27 -2.73 -9.99
C ILE A 262 21.20 -1.55 -10.28
N ASN A 263 20.65 -0.34 -10.31
CA ASN A 263 21.39 0.91 -10.45
C ASN A 263 21.62 1.54 -9.09
N ASN A 264 22.84 1.46 -8.56
CA ASN A 264 23.22 2.10 -7.31
C ASN A 264 23.99 3.40 -7.58
N LYS A 265 23.44 4.55 -7.16
CA LYS A 265 24.02 5.87 -7.49
C LYS A 265 25.28 6.21 -6.69
N GLU A 266 25.41 5.67 -5.49
CA GLU A 266 26.58 5.89 -4.65
C GLU A 266 27.31 4.56 -4.36
N TYR A 267 27.45 4.16 -3.09
CA TYR A 267 28.09 2.91 -2.67
C TYR A 267 27.08 1.86 -2.23
N SER A 268 27.52 0.61 -2.14
CA SER A 268 26.76 -0.49 -1.58
C SER A 268 27.58 -1.22 -0.52
N PHE A 269 26.92 -1.66 0.55
CA PHE A 269 27.48 -2.58 1.54
C PHE A 269 26.73 -3.93 1.43
N VAL A 270 27.47 -5.01 1.23
CA VAL A 270 26.88 -6.34 0.98
C VAL A 270 27.54 -7.36 1.91
N GLY A 271 26.73 -8.04 2.73
CA GLY A 271 27.20 -9.02 3.71
C GLY A 271 27.82 -8.38 4.95
N VAL A 272 27.21 -7.30 5.44
CA VAL A 272 27.61 -6.60 6.67
C VAL A 272 27.01 -7.25 7.92
#